data_AF-A0A1F8J2F8-F1
#
_entry.id   AF-A0A1F8J2F8-F1
#
_cell.length_a   1.000
_cell.length_b   1.000
_cell.length_c   1.000
_cell.angle_alpha   90.00
_cell.angle_beta   90.00
_cell.angle_gamma   90.00
#
_symmetry.space_group_name_H-M   'P 1'
#
loop_
_entity.id
_entity.type
_entity.pdbx_description
1 polymer ?
#
loop_
_entity_poly.entity_id
_entity_poly.type
_entity_poly.pdbx_seq_one_letter_code
_entity_poly.pdbx_strand_id
1 'polypeptide(L)' 'MLELFKKQGVYLCRSVSEAKKLEWNRLIEEQCQSGLSIEKWCRQQNLISHTFHYWKDKLFPK' A
#
# COMPACT_ATOMS: atom_id res chain seq x y z
N MET A 1 -5.56 -23.18 -8.81
CA MET A 1 -6.53 -22.31 -8.11
C MET A 1 -6.55 -22.74 -6.65
N LEU A 2 -6.16 -21.83 -5.76
CA LEU A 2 -6.12 -21.93 -4.29
C LEU A 2 -5.08 -22.87 -3.65
N GLU A 3 -3.83 -22.42 -3.56
CA GLU A 3 -2.90 -22.79 -2.47
C GLU A 3 -2.32 -21.49 -1.87
N LEU A 4 -3.06 -20.85 -0.96
CA LEU A 4 -2.90 -20.97 0.50
C LEU A 4 -1.48 -20.66 0.99
N PHE A 5 -1.22 -19.36 1.03
CA PHE A 5 -0.32 -18.68 1.96
C PHE A 5 -0.26 -19.37 3.33
N LYS A 6 0.88 -19.99 3.67
CA LYS A 6 1.52 -19.83 4.98
C LYS A 6 2.89 -20.50 5.05
N LYS A 7 3.89 -19.66 5.35
CA LYS A 7 5.04 -19.85 6.25
C LYS A 7 6.33 -19.42 5.56
N GLN A 8 6.83 -18.24 5.91
CA GLN A 8 8.21 -18.14 6.38
C GLN A 8 8.37 -16.86 7.20
N GLY A 9 8.51 -17.05 8.51
CA GLY A 9 8.96 -16.01 9.42
C GLY A 9 10.44 -15.76 9.18
N VAL A 10 10.74 -14.55 8.69
CA VAL A 10 12.03 -13.91 8.85
C VAL A 10 11.70 -12.45 9.10
N TYR A 11 11.97 -11.95 10.31
CA TYR A 11 11.94 -10.50 10.57
C TYR A 11 13.19 -9.87 9.95
N LEU A 12 13.23 -9.87 8.61
CA LEU A 12 14.12 -9.01 7.84
C LEU A 12 13.58 -7.61 8.04
N CYS A 13 14.39 -6.71 8.61
CA CYS A 13 14.24 -5.30 8.34
C CYS A 13 14.46 -5.13 6.82
N ARG A 14 13.41 -5.35 6.03
CA ARG A 14 13.46 -5.25 4.58
C ARG A 14 13.59 -3.77 4.28
N SER A 15 14.75 -3.37 3.76
CA SER A 15 14.86 -2.12 3.03
C SER A 15 13.75 -2.12 1.98
N VAL A 16 12.94 -1.07 1.98
CA VAL A 16 11.86 -0.94 1.02
C VAL A 16 12.47 -0.85 -0.37
N SER A 17 12.08 -1.75 -1.27
CA SER A 17 12.56 -1.70 -2.66
C SER A 17 11.93 -0.53 -3.41
N GLU A 18 12.67 0.00 -4.40
CA GLU A 18 12.18 1.07 -5.28
C GLU A 18 10.90 0.66 -6.03
N ALA A 19 10.80 -0.61 -6.43
CA ALA A 19 9.57 -1.14 -7.04
C ALA A 19 8.35 -0.99 -6.13
N LYS A 20 8.51 -1.22 -4.83
CA LYS A 20 7.43 -1.06 -3.84
C LYS A 20 7.07 0.41 -3.67
N LYS A 21 8.05 1.32 -3.67
CA LYS A 21 7.78 2.76 -3.65
C LYS A 21 7.02 3.20 -4.89
N LEU A 22 7.39 2.71 -6.07
CA LEU A 22 6.71 3.05 -7.33
C LEU A 22 5.27 2.54 -7.37
N GLU A 23 5.03 1.31 -6.89
CA GLU A 23 3.68 0.76 -6.72
C GLU A 23 2.81 1.67 -5.84
N TRP A 24 3.33 2.08 -4.68
CA TRP A 24 2.58 2.93 -3.76
C TRP A 24 2.40 4.36 -4.24
N ASN A 25 3.36 4.93 -4.99
CA ASN A 25 3.16 6.22 -5.66
C ASN A 25 1.96 6.17 -6.60
N ARG A 26 1.88 5.13 -7.47
CA ARG A 26 0.75 4.96 -8.40
C ARG A 26 -0.58 4.83 -7.68
N LEU A 27 -0.65 4.02 -6.62
CA LEU A 27 -1.87 3.86 -5.82
C LEU A 27 -2.31 5.18 -5.18
N ILE A 28 -1.37 6.02 -4.73
CA ILE A 28 -1.68 7.34 -4.15
C ILE A 28 -2.18 8.30 -5.24
N GLU A 29 -1.58 8.28 -6.43
CA GLU A 29 -2.04 9.07 -7.58
C GLU A 29 -3.44 8.66 -8.02
N GLU A 30 -3.71 7.36 -8.15
CA GLU A 30 -5.03 6.81 -8.48
C GLU A 30 -6.08 7.20 -7.42
N GLN A 31 -5.72 7.15 -6.14
CA GLN A 31 -6.61 7.61 -5.07
C GLN A 31 -6.91 9.10 -5.19
N CYS A 32 -5.91 9.94 -5.47
CA CYS A 32 -6.09 11.37 -5.66
C CYS A 32 -7.01 11.67 -6.87
N GLN A 33 -6.75 11.01 -8.01
CA GLN A 33 -7.52 11.16 -9.24
C GLN A 33 -8.96 10.65 -9.09
N SER A 34 -9.21 9.66 -8.23
CA SER A 34 -10.56 9.15 -7.98
C SER A 34 -11.50 10.16 -7.32
N GLY A 35 -10.96 11.20 -6.65
CA GLY A 35 -11.74 12.15 -5.85
C GLY A 35 -12.43 11.54 -4.62
N LEU A 36 -12.23 10.24 -4.34
CA LEU A 36 -12.77 9.56 -3.17
C LEU A 36 -11.91 9.82 -1.95
N SER A 37 -12.52 9.75 -0.75
CA SER A 37 -11.73 9.67 0.48
C SER A 37 -10.87 8.40 0.49
N ILE A 38 -9.73 8.47 1.19
CA ILE A 38 -8.81 7.32 1.33
C ILE A 38 -9.55 6.07 1.80
N GLU A 39 -10.45 6.17 2.78
CA GLU A 39 -11.21 5.03 3.30
C GLU A 39 -12.12 4.39 2.24
N LYS A 40 -12.87 5.21 1.50
CA LYS A 40 -13.76 4.71 0.43
C LYS A 40 -12.98 4.05 -0.69
N TRP A 41 -11.88 4.68 -1.11
CA TRP A 41 -11.03 4.16 -2.16
C TRP A 41 -10.33 2.86 -1.75
N CYS A 42 -9.76 2.81 -0.53
CA CYS A 42 -9.15 1.61 0.02
C CYS A 42 -10.16 0.44 0.08
N ARG A 43 -11.40 0.71 0.51
CA ARG A 43 -12.47 -0.31 0.54
C ARG A 43 -12.78 -0.84 -0.86
N GLN A 44 -12.80 0.00 -1.89
CA GLN A 44 -13.04 -0.43 -3.28
C GLN A 44 -11.88 -1.26 -3.83
N GLN A 45 -10.63 -0.89 -3.52
CA GLN A 45 -9.44 -1.59 -3.99
C GLN A 45 -9.04 -2.78 -3.10
N ASN A 46 -9.85 -3.11 -2.09
CA ASN A 46 -9.56 -4.14 -1.08
C ASN A 46 -8.19 -3.93 -0.41
N LEU A 47 -7.83 -2.67 -0.18
CA LEU A 47 -6.62 -2.24 0.51
C LEU A 47 -6.92 -1.90 1.95
N ILE A 48 -5.90 -2.05 2.79
CA ILE A 48 -6.01 -1.72 4.20
C ILE A 48 -5.60 -0.26 4.40
N SER A 49 -6.51 0.56 4.96
CA SER A 49 -6.30 2.00 5.11
C SER A 49 -5.07 2.36 5.94
N HIS A 50 -4.75 1.61 6.99
CA HIS A 50 -3.53 1.88 7.79
C HIS A 50 -2.25 1.70 6.97
N THR A 51 -2.23 0.72 6.06
CA THR A 51 -1.09 0.50 5.16
C THR A 51 -0.96 1.66 4.19
N PHE A 52 -2.09 2.14 3.65
CA PHE A 52 -2.11 3.31 2.79
C PHE A 52 -1.56 4.56 3.49
N HIS A 53 -2.01 4.85 4.71
CA HIS A 53 -1.49 5.97 5.50
C HIS A 53 0.02 5.87 5.73
N TYR A 54 0.50 4.69 6.13
CA TYR A 54 1.93 4.45 6.29
C TYR A 54 2.74 4.79 5.04
N TRP A 55 2.31 4.33 3.86
CA TRP A 55 3.02 4.58 2.62
C TRP A 55 2.91 6.03 2.15
N LYS A 56 1.75 6.66 2.36
CA LYS A 56 1.56 8.07 2.04
C LYS A 56 2.51 8.94 2.85
N ASP A 57 2.56 8.75 4.16
CA ASP A 57 3.43 9.53 5.04
C ASP A 57 4.92 9.23 4.78
N LYS A 58 5.24 7.98 4.42
CA LYS A 58 6.61 7.57 4.08
C LYS A 58 7.12 8.16 2.76
N LEU A 59 6.26 8.31 1.76
CA LEU A 59 6.62 8.84 0.44
C LEU A 59 6.48 10.36 0.35
N PHE A 60 5.53 10.93 1.09
CA PHE A 60 5.19 12.35 1.11
C PHE A 60 5.11 12.85 2.55
N PRO A 61 6.26 12.97 3.26
CA PRO A 61 6.30 13.58 4.58
C PRO A 61 5.84 15.05 4.49
N LYS A 62 5.20 15.55 5.56
CA LYS A 62 4.72 16.93 5.65
C LYS A 62 5.84 17.93 5.92
#